data_AF-A0A016ARD9-F1
#
_entry.id   AF-A0A016ARD9-F1
#
_cell.length_a   1.000
_cell.length_b   1.000
_cell.length_c   1.000
_cell.angle_alpha   90.00
_cell.angle_beta   90.00
_cell.angle_gamma   90.00
#
_symmetry.space_group_name_H-M   'P 1'
#
loop_
_entity.id
_entity.type
_entity.pdbx_description
1 polymer ?
#
loop_
_entity_poly.entity_id
_entity_poly.type
_entity_poly.pdbx_seq_one_letter_code
_entity_poly.pdbx_strand_id
1 'polypeptide(L)'
;MEDSASLPIPGYAFNTMTHNYPGLKDTLQRLGINEVSEVNAILRLSDYGGKETTVWRLITNTCWSDIVSKGRYLIAAQNKAKRK
;
A
#
# COMPACT_ATOMS: atom_id res chain seq x y z
N MET A 1 -4.82 -10.72 19.03
CA MET A 1 -4.86 -11.61 17.84
C MET A 1 -6.08 -11.16 17.06
N GLU A 2 -5.92 -10.09 16.26
CA GLU A 2 -7.03 -9.59 15.46
C GLU A 2 -6.98 -10.30 14.13
N ASP A 3 -8.02 -11.12 13.94
CA ASP A 3 -8.30 -11.98 12.81
C ASP A 3 -8.01 -11.24 11.50
N SER A 4 -6.89 -11.63 10.88
CA SER A 4 -6.46 -11.13 9.57
C SER A 4 -7.28 -11.77 8.45
N ALA A 5 -8.60 -11.91 8.65
CA ALA A 5 -9.51 -12.13 7.56
C ALA A 5 -9.36 -10.94 6.61
N SER A 6 -9.02 -11.25 5.35
CA SER A 6 -8.99 -10.28 4.28
C SER A 6 -10.41 -9.70 4.17
N LEU A 7 -10.64 -8.56 4.83
CA LEU A 7 -11.90 -7.83 4.71
C LEU A 7 -12.14 -7.60 3.21
N PRO A 8 -13.39 -7.79 2.74
CA PRO A 8 -13.70 -7.63 1.33
C PRO A 8 -13.24 -6.24 0.88
N ILE A 9 -12.58 -6.19 -0.28
CA ILE A 9 -12.12 -4.93 -0.85
C ILE A 9 -13.34 -4.03 -1.05
N PRO A 10 -13.34 -2.80 -0.50
CA PRO A 10 -14.49 -1.91 -0.66
C PRO A 10 -14.75 -1.61 -2.13
N GLY A 11 -16.02 -1.59 -2.55
CA GLY A 11 -16.39 -1.32 -3.95
C GLY A 11 -15.85 0.02 -4.48
N TYR A 12 -15.70 1.02 -3.60
CA TYR A 12 -15.16 2.34 -3.97
C TYR A 12 -13.68 2.28 -4.39
N ALA A 13 -12.91 1.30 -3.93
CA ALA A 13 -11.49 1.17 -4.27
C ALA A 13 -11.27 0.90 -5.77
N PHE A 14 -12.28 0.36 -6.45
CA PHE A 14 -12.28 0.12 -7.89
C PHE A 14 -12.67 1.36 -8.72
N ASN A 15 -13.08 2.47 -8.08
CA ASN A 15 -13.38 3.71 -8.79
C ASN A 15 -12.08 4.38 -9.27
N THR A 16 -11.78 4.25 -10.57
CA THR A 16 -10.56 4.77 -11.19
C THR A 16 -10.47 6.30 -11.22
N MET A 17 -11.55 7.02 -10.92
CA MET A 17 -11.52 8.48 -10.78
C MET A 17 -10.81 8.92 -9.50
N THR A 18 -11.04 8.23 -8.39
CA THR A 18 -10.53 8.60 -7.06
C THR A 18 -9.48 7.65 -6.50
N HIS A 19 -9.44 6.41 -6.99
CA HIS A 19 -8.55 5.35 -6.52
C HIS A 19 -7.82 4.69 -7.69
N ASN A 20 -6.74 3.98 -7.38
CA ASN A 20 -6.07 3.09 -8.32
C ASN A 20 -5.64 1.81 -7.60
N TYR A 21 -6.62 1.06 -7.08
CA TYR A 21 -6.38 -0.23 -6.45
C TYR A 21 -5.60 -1.20 -7.35
N PRO A 22 -5.99 -1.44 -8.63
CA PRO A 22 -5.27 -2.38 -9.49
C PRO A 22 -3.82 -1.97 -9.73
N GLY A 23 -3.57 -0.67 -9.97
CA GLY A 23 -2.23 -0.15 -10.19
C GLY A 23 -1.36 -0.21 -8.93
N LEU A 24 -1.96 -0.01 -7.75
CA LEU A 24 -1.21 -0.14 -6.50
C LEU A 24 -0.81 -1.60 -6.29
N LYS A 25 -1.75 -2.54 -6.47
CA LYS A 25 -1.49 -3.98 -6.34
C LYS A 25 -0.41 -4.45 -7.32
N ASP A 26 -0.47 -4.03 -8.57
CA ASP A 26 0.56 -4.31 -9.59
C ASP A 26 1.93 -3.75 -9.18
N THR A 27 1.95 -2.50 -8.69
CA THR A 27 3.21 -1.86 -8.25
C THR A 27 3.84 -2.59 -7.07
N LEU A 28 3.05 -3.00 -6.07
CA LEU A 28 3.56 -3.77 -4.93
C LEU A 28 4.17 -5.09 -5.38
N GLN A 29 3.52 -5.79 -6.32
CA GLN A 29 4.04 -7.02 -6.90
C GLN A 29 5.36 -6.79 -7.66
N ARG A 30 5.47 -5.72 -8.46
CA ARG A 30 6.72 -5.35 -9.16
C ARG A 30 7.86 -5.00 -8.20
N LEU A 31 7.53 -4.42 -7.05
CA LEU A 31 8.48 -4.17 -5.98
C LEU A 31 8.87 -5.46 -5.22
N GLY A 32 8.25 -6.60 -5.52
CA GLY A 32 8.51 -7.87 -4.83
C GLY A 32 7.80 -7.98 -3.47
N ILE A 33 6.84 -7.10 -3.18
CA ILE A 33 6.01 -7.14 -1.98
C ILE A 33 4.88 -8.12 -2.23
N ASN A 34 5.10 -9.38 -1.88
CA ASN A 34 4.18 -10.49 -2.14
C ASN A 34 3.54 -11.08 -0.88
N GLU A 35 4.01 -10.67 0.31
CA GLU A 35 3.50 -11.15 1.59
C GLU A 35 2.08 -10.59 1.79
N VAL A 36 1.09 -11.47 1.95
CA VAL A 36 -0.34 -11.10 1.95
C VAL A 36 -0.66 -10.11 3.06
N SER A 37 -0.04 -10.27 4.24
CA SER A 37 -0.23 -9.39 5.39
C SER A 37 0.36 -8.01 5.12
N GLU A 38 1.56 -7.93 4.54
CA GLU A 38 2.15 -6.67 4.08
C GLU A 38 1.29 -5.97 3.02
N VAL A 39 0.87 -6.69 1.98
CA VAL A 39 0.03 -6.13 0.91
C VAL A 39 -1.28 -5.60 1.49
N ASN A 40 -1.96 -6.39 2.32
CA ASN A 40 -3.22 -5.97 2.93
C ASN A 40 -3.04 -4.77 3.86
N ALA A 41 -1.97 -4.74 4.66
CA ALA A 41 -1.66 -3.61 5.52
C ALA A 41 -1.41 -2.33 4.71
N ILE A 42 -0.63 -2.41 3.62
CA ILE A 42 -0.36 -1.29 2.74
C ILE A 42 -1.64 -0.77 2.09
N LEU A 43 -2.47 -1.68 1.55
CA LEU A 43 -3.75 -1.33 0.96
C LEU A 43 -4.61 -0.58 1.97
N ARG A 44 -4.82 -1.12 3.17
CA ARG A 44 -5.63 -0.46 4.21
C ARG A 44 -5.05 0.88 4.65
N LEU A 45 -3.73 0.99 4.81
CA LEU A 45 -3.09 2.24 5.21
C LEU A 45 -3.22 3.34 4.15
N SER A 46 -3.21 2.95 2.87
CA SER A 46 -3.31 3.85 1.72
C SER A 46 -4.74 4.13 1.26
N ASP A 47 -5.76 3.72 2.03
CA ASP A 47 -7.15 3.70 1.58
C ASP A 47 -7.30 3.04 0.20
N TYR A 48 -6.75 1.83 0.07
CA TYR A 48 -6.78 0.99 -1.12
C TYR A 48 -6.26 1.68 -2.40
N GLY A 49 -5.25 2.55 -2.26
CA GLY A 49 -4.68 3.28 -3.39
C GLY A 49 -5.47 4.51 -3.78
N GLY A 50 -6.11 5.17 -2.81
CA GLY A 50 -6.66 6.52 -3.00
C GLY A 50 -5.64 7.43 -3.66
N LYS A 51 -6.07 8.21 -4.65
CA LYS A 51 -5.21 9.19 -5.31
C LYS A 51 -4.81 10.25 -4.28
N GLU A 52 -3.65 10.86 -4.50
CA GLU A 52 -3.05 11.85 -3.60
C GLU A 52 -2.60 11.32 -2.22
N THR A 53 -2.80 10.03 -1.94
CA THR A 53 -2.31 9.43 -0.69
C THR A 53 -0.78 9.32 -0.68
N THR A 54 -0.22 9.32 0.53
CA THR A 54 1.23 9.28 0.75
C THR A 54 1.89 8.01 0.18
N VAL A 55 1.13 6.92 -0.04
CA VAL A 55 1.66 5.68 -0.61
C VAL A 55 2.28 5.92 -1.98
N TRP A 56 1.64 6.72 -2.84
CA TRP A 56 2.12 6.99 -4.19
C TRP A 56 3.39 7.82 -4.17
N ARG A 57 3.45 8.80 -3.26
CA ARG A 57 4.64 9.62 -3.05
C ARG A 57 5.82 8.76 -2.57
N LEU A 58 5.58 7.85 -1.62
CA LEU A 58 6.61 6.94 -1.12
C LEU A 58 7.08 5.99 -2.21
N ILE A 59 6.17 5.42 -3.00
CA ILE A 59 6.49 4.53 -4.13
C ILE A 59 7.41 5.22 -5.13
N THR A 60 7.12 6.47 -5.51
CA THR A 60 7.87 7.17 -6.55
C THR A 60 9.16 7.82 -6.08
N ASN A 61 9.26 8.22 -4.80
CA ASN A 61 10.41 8.95 -4.26
C ASN A 61 11.40 8.07 -3.48
N THR A 62 11.22 6.75 -3.48
CA THR A 62 12.10 5.82 -2.75
C THR A 62 13.04 5.09 -3.70
N CYS A 63 14.33 5.02 -3.36
CA CYS A 63 15.27 4.11 -4.02
C CYS A 63 15.05 2.68 -3.51
N TRP A 64 14.39 1.84 -4.31
CA TRP A 64 13.98 0.51 -3.91
C TRP A 64 15.10 -0.54 -3.89
N SER A 65 16.19 -0.28 -4.62
CA SER A 65 17.31 -1.21 -4.76
C SER A 65 18.02 -1.47 -3.43
N ASP A 66 18.14 -0.45 -2.59
CA ASP A 66 18.83 -0.53 -1.29
C ASP A 66 17.96 -1.07 -0.15
N ILE A 67 16.66 -1.27 -0.41
CA ILE A 67 15.69 -1.68 0.61
C ILE A 67 15.46 -3.19 0.51
N VAL A 68 15.88 -3.90 1.55
CA VAL A 68 15.66 -5.35 1.70
C VAL A 68 14.17 -5.63 1.99
N SER A 69 13.61 -5.05 3.07
CA SER A 69 12.23 -5.29 3.50
C SER A 69 11.27 -4.20 3.03
N LYS A 70 10.95 -4.22 1.73
CA LYS A 70 10.17 -3.17 1.05
C LYS A 70 8.76 -3.00 1.60
N GLY A 71 8.07 -4.10 1.94
CA GLY A 71 6.71 -4.06 2.51
C GLY A 71 6.69 -3.40 3.88
N ARG A 72 7.48 -3.92 4.83
CA ARG A 72 7.67 -3.30 6.17
C ARG A 72 8.07 -1.83 6.09
N TYR A 73 8.98 -1.48 5.18
CA TYR A 73 9.40 -0.10 4.98
C TYR A 73 8.20 0.79 4.62
N LEU A 74 7.40 0.39 3.64
CA LEU A 74 6.25 1.18 3.18
C LEU A 74 5.18 1.31 4.27
N ILE A 75 4.94 0.26 5.06
CA ILE A 75 4.01 0.27 6.21
C ILE A 75 4.48 1.27 7.26
N ALA A 76 5.77 1.22 7.64
CA ALA A 76 6.33 2.12 8.63
C ALA A 76 6.33 3.58 8.15
N ALA A 77 6.70 3.82 6.89
CA ALA A 77 6.72 5.14 6.30
C ALA A 77 5.33 5.77 6.21
N GLN A 78 4.30 5.00 5.81
CA GLN A 78 2.91 5.46 5.79
C GLN A 78 2.41 5.80 7.21
N ASN A 79 2.67 4.95 8.20
CA ASN A 79 2.30 5.23 9.59
C ASN A 79 2.99 6.48 10.14
N LYS A 80 4.27 6.68 9.80
CA LYS A 80 5.01 7.89 10.19
C LYS A 80 4.40 9.14 9.57
N ALA A 81 3.95 9.08 8.32
CA ALA A 81 3.31 10.20 7.65
C ALA A 81 1.95 10.57 8.23
N LYS A 82 1.17 9.60 8.74
CA LYS A 82 -0.14 9.85 9.37
C LYS A 82 -0.05 10.48 10.76
N ARG A 83 1.10 10.39 11.44
CA ARG A 83 1.32 10.94 12.78
C ARG A 83 1.74 12.41 12.78
N LYS A 84 1.76 13.05 11.61
CA LYS A 84 2.25 14.41 11.38
C LYS A 84 1.10 15.28 10.91
#